data_AF-N8QC04-F1
#
_entry.id   AF-N8QC04-F1
#
_cell.length_a   1.000
_cell.length_b   1.000
_cell.length_c   1.000
_cell.angle_alpha   90.00
_cell.angle_beta   90.00
_cell.angle_gamma   90.00
#
_symmetry.space_group_name_H-M   'P 1'
#
loop_
_entity.id
_entity.type
_entity.pdbx_description
1 polymer ?
#
loop_
_entity_poly.entity_id
_entity_poly.type
_entity_poly.pdbx_seq_one_letter_code
_entity_poly.pdbx_strand_id
1 'polypeptide(L)'
;MQQYIPALEKSWFELHQHYHFSEPQKILNKLIAAYSEKQRAYHTIQHLYECLILLELVKPYLNDFYAVALALWFHDAIYNPQAKDNELKSAELFEQYVTADLSDQTVIKIKQWILATQKHATTDELDLQFLLDIDLSILAASPARFVEYEQQIQKEYVWVEPELYAVKRKEVLQHFYQTQPLYQTEYFQQNFELQAKQNLNRVQ
;
A
#
# COMPACT_ATOMS: atom_id res chain seq x y z
N MET A 1 9.77 11.83 8.11
CA MET A 1 9.64 10.46 8.69
C MET A 1 9.17 10.48 10.14
N GLN A 2 9.88 11.12 11.10
CA GLN A 2 9.48 11.08 12.52
C GLN A 2 8.06 11.60 12.82
N GLN A 3 7.54 12.55 12.03
CA GLN A 3 6.21 13.13 12.26
C GLN A 3 5.05 12.13 12.13
N TYR A 4 5.23 11.03 11.40
CA TYR A 4 4.17 10.03 11.15
C TYR A 4 4.13 8.94 12.23
N ILE A 5 5.25 8.74 12.93
CA ILE A 5 5.43 7.62 13.86
C ILE A 5 4.32 7.57 14.92
N PRO A 6 3.93 8.67 15.60
CA PRO A 6 2.89 8.58 16.63
C PRO A 6 1.53 8.09 16.11
N ALA A 7 1.16 8.48 14.88
CA ALA A 7 -0.09 8.03 14.27
C ALA A 7 -0.04 6.55 13.87
N LEU A 8 1.11 6.11 13.37
CA LEU A 8 1.37 4.70 13.06
C LEU A 8 1.37 3.83 14.32
N GLU A 9 2.05 4.27 15.38
CA GLU A 9 2.04 3.58 16.68
C GLU A 9 0.61 3.42 17.19
N LYS A 10 -0.19 4.49 17.13
CA LYS A 10 -1.61 4.43 17.50
C LYS A 10 -2.36 3.36 16.68
N SER A 11 -2.26 3.41 15.35
CA SER A 11 -2.91 2.43 14.46
C SER A 11 -2.48 0.99 14.78
N TRP A 12 -1.18 0.76 15.01
CA TRP A 12 -0.66 -0.56 15.34
C TRP A 12 -1.16 -1.07 16.69
N PHE A 13 -1.23 -0.21 17.70
CA PHE A 13 -1.73 -0.62 19.02
C PHE A 13 -3.25 -0.83 19.05
N GLU A 14 -4.01 -0.19 18.16
CA GLU A 14 -5.42 -0.56 17.92
C GLU A 14 -5.55 -1.97 17.33
N LEU A 15 -4.69 -2.34 16.37
CA LEU A 15 -4.61 -3.71 15.85
C LEU A 15 -4.25 -4.71 16.95
N HIS A 16 -3.27 -4.38 17.81
CA HIS A 16 -2.94 -5.23 18.94
C HIS A 16 -4.09 -5.36 19.94
N GLN A 17 -4.87 -4.30 20.21
CA GLN A 17 -6.05 -4.41 21.07
C GLN A 17 -7.13 -5.32 20.48
N HIS A 18 -7.23 -5.40 19.16
CA HIS A 18 -8.18 -6.26 18.47
C HIS A 18 -7.71 -7.72 18.35
N TYR A 19 -6.44 -7.95 17.99
CA TYR A 19 -5.89 -9.28 17.69
C TYR A 19 -5.04 -9.89 18.81
N HIS A 20 -4.67 -9.13 19.84
CA HIS A 20 -3.88 -9.58 20.98
C HIS A 20 -2.52 -10.19 20.64
N PHE A 21 -1.79 -9.60 19.70
CA PHE A 21 -0.46 -10.09 19.30
C PHE A 21 0.46 -10.36 20.49
N SER A 22 1.23 -11.45 20.43
CA SER A 22 2.13 -11.88 21.51
C SER A 22 3.33 -10.96 21.71
N GLU A 23 3.86 -10.37 20.62
CA GLU A 23 5.04 -9.48 20.66
C GLU A 23 4.80 -8.15 19.89
N PRO A 24 3.79 -7.34 20.26
CA PRO A 24 3.32 -6.21 19.44
C PRO A 24 4.41 -5.16 19.20
N GLN A 25 5.22 -4.85 20.23
CA GLN A 25 6.31 -3.88 20.09
C GLN A 25 7.43 -4.37 19.16
N LYS A 26 7.73 -5.68 19.19
CA LYS A 26 8.78 -6.27 18.35
C LYS A 26 8.38 -6.24 16.88
N ILE A 27 7.14 -6.60 16.59
CA ILE A 27 6.58 -6.56 15.23
C ILE A 27 6.57 -5.12 14.71
N LEU A 28 6.07 -4.17 15.52
CA LEU A 28 6.08 -2.75 15.18
C LEU A 28 7.50 -2.24 14.85
N ASN A 29 8.47 -2.52 15.71
CA ASN A 29 9.86 -2.10 15.49
C ASN A 29 10.43 -2.67 14.18
N LYS A 30 10.06 -3.91 13.83
CA LYS A 30 10.47 -4.56 12.58
C LYS A 30 9.85 -3.89 11.37
N LEU A 31 8.55 -3.62 11.39
CA LEU A 31 7.84 -2.94 10.31
C LEU A 31 8.36 -1.52 10.12
N ILE A 32 8.48 -0.73 11.20
CA ILE A 32 9.04 0.62 11.15
C ILE A 32 10.47 0.62 10.59
N ALA A 33 11.31 -0.34 11.00
CA ALA A 33 12.65 -0.47 10.45
C ALA A 33 12.63 -0.78 8.95
N ALA A 34 11.75 -1.68 8.49
CA ALA A 34 11.61 -2.04 7.10
C ALA A 34 11.17 -0.85 6.23
N TYR A 35 10.13 -0.13 6.65
CA TYR A 35 9.67 1.10 5.97
C TYR A 35 10.63 2.29 6.10
N SER A 36 11.72 2.16 6.87
CA SER A 36 12.78 3.17 7.04
C SER A 36 14.08 2.81 6.34
N GLU A 37 14.13 1.71 5.59
CA GLU A 37 15.34 1.29 4.90
C GLU A 37 15.80 2.34 3.87
N LYS A 38 17.11 2.59 3.82
CA LYS A 38 17.68 3.76 3.10
C LYS A 38 17.50 3.72 1.58
N GLN A 39 17.28 2.54 1.00
CA GLN A 39 17.07 2.37 -0.43
C GLN A 39 15.63 2.70 -0.87
N ARG A 40 14.68 2.80 0.06
CA ARG A 40 13.28 3.16 -0.22
C ARG A 40 13.18 4.68 -0.35
N ALA A 41 12.37 5.14 -1.31
CA ALA A 41 12.08 6.56 -1.47
C ALA A 41 10.58 6.83 -1.51
N TYR A 42 9.77 5.95 -2.12
CA TYR A 42 8.32 6.02 -2.11
C TYR A 42 7.74 5.06 -1.07
N HIS A 43 8.11 3.78 -1.12
CA HIS A 43 7.58 2.69 -0.29
C HIS A 43 8.10 2.76 1.15
N THR A 44 7.82 3.88 1.82
CA THR A 44 8.38 4.30 3.10
C THR A 44 7.27 4.47 4.14
N ILE A 45 7.64 4.89 5.36
CA ILE A 45 6.72 5.30 6.42
C ILE A 45 5.67 6.32 5.92
N GLN A 46 6.02 7.18 4.97
CA GLN A 46 5.08 8.16 4.42
C GLN A 46 3.94 7.49 3.66
N HIS A 47 4.25 6.56 2.75
CA HIS A 47 3.24 5.80 1.98
C HIS A 47 2.30 5.05 2.93
N LEU A 48 2.88 4.28 3.87
CA LEU A 48 2.08 3.55 4.86
C LEU A 48 1.16 4.47 5.67
N TYR A 49 1.66 5.63 6.10
CA TYR A 49 0.85 6.62 6.79
C TYR A 49 -0.28 7.17 5.91
N GLU A 50 0.00 7.52 4.67
CA GLU A 50 -0.99 8.02 3.70
C GLU A 50 -2.11 6.98 3.49
N CYS A 51 -1.76 5.70 3.35
CA CYS A 51 -2.73 4.60 3.25
C CYS A 51 -3.61 4.48 4.51
N LEU A 52 -3.02 4.50 5.71
CA LEU A 52 -3.76 4.31 6.96
C LEU A 52 -4.64 5.51 7.31
N ILE A 53 -4.25 6.74 6.94
CA ILE A 53 -5.13 7.90 7.07
C ILE A 53 -6.34 7.76 6.16
N LEU A 54 -6.15 7.32 4.93
CA LEU A 54 -7.24 7.10 4.00
C LEU A 54 -8.16 5.95 4.44
N LEU A 55 -7.59 4.90 5.03
CA LEU A 55 -8.35 3.81 5.63
C LEU A 55 -9.35 4.30 6.68
N GLU A 56 -8.95 5.23 7.56
CA GLU A 56 -9.86 5.80 8.56
C GLU A 56 -11.04 6.55 7.93
N LEU A 57 -10.84 7.20 6.78
CA LEU A 57 -11.92 7.90 6.07
C LEU A 57 -12.98 6.94 5.50
N VAL A 58 -12.57 5.73 5.13
CA VAL A 58 -13.46 4.73 4.53
C VAL A 58 -13.94 3.67 5.52
N LYS A 59 -13.56 3.78 6.81
CA LYS A 59 -13.96 2.86 7.88
C LYS A 59 -15.47 2.52 7.92
N PRO A 60 -16.41 3.47 7.69
CA PRO A 60 -17.84 3.15 7.68
C PRO A 60 -18.29 2.22 6.55
N TYR A 61 -17.48 2.04 5.51
CA TYR A 61 -17.80 1.21 4.34
C TYR A 61 -17.20 -0.20 4.41
N LEU A 62 -16.33 -0.47 5.39
CA LEU A 62 -15.60 -1.73 5.51
C LEU A 62 -16.33 -2.72 6.42
N ASN A 63 -16.33 -4.00 6.04
CA ASN A 63 -16.82 -5.07 6.89
C ASN A 63 -15.77 -5.47 7.95
N ASP A 64 -14.50 -5.52 7.55
CA ASP A 64 -13.37 -5.89 8.39
C ASP A 64 -12.24 -4.86 8.27
N PHE A 65 -12.45 -3.72 8.93
CA PHE A 65 -11.47 -2.63 9.01
C PHE A 65 -10.09 -3.11 9.49
N TYR A 66 -10.04 -4.00 10.49
CA TYR A 66 -8.79 -4.43 11.11
C TYR A 66 -7.99 -5.36 10.18
N ALA A 67 -8.64 -6.22 9.39
CA ALA A 67 -7.94 -7.01 8.39
C ALA A 67 -7.34 -6.14 7.29
N VAL A 68 -8.04 -5.09 6.84
CA VAL A 68 -7.52 -4.17 5.82
C VAL A 68 -6.33 -3.39 6.38
N ALA A 69 -6.45 -2.86 7.60
CA ALA A 69 -5.35 -2.19 8.29
C ALA A 69 -4.12 -3.10 8.41
N LEU A 70 -4.33 -4.35 8.83
CA LEU A 70 -3.23 -5.30 9.02
C LEU A 70 -2.58 -5.68 7.69
N ALA A 71 -3.35 -5.86 6.61
CA ALA A 71 -2.81 -6.08 5.28
C ALA A 71 -1.98 -4.88 4.79
N LEU A 72 -2.46 -3.64 4.99
CA LEU A 72 -1.72 -2.42 4.65
C LEU A 72 -0.41 -2.28 5.45
N TRP A 73 -0.35 -2.74 6.70
CA TRP A 73 0.89 -2.76 7.47
C TRP A 73 1.97 -3.67 6.88
N PHE A 74 1.57 -4.71 6.14
CA PHE A 74 2.48 -5.73 5.64
C PHE A 74 2.70 -5.68 4.13
N HIS A 75 1.82 -5.09 3.32
CA HIS A 75 1.85 -5.24 1.85
C HIS A 75 3.23 -4.95 1.22
N ASP A 76 3.90 -3.89 1.69
CA ASP A 76 5.24 -3.47 1.25
C ASP A 76 6.33 -3.63 2.33
N ALA A 77 6.07 -4.46 3.35
CA ALA A 77 7.02 -4.68 4.44
C ALA A 77 8.35 -5.23 3.90
N ILE A 78 8.32 -6.05 2.85
CA ILE A 78 9.51 -6.41 2.06
C ILE A 78 9.47 -5.65 0.74
N TYR A 79 10.56 -4.94 0.43
CA TYR A 79 10.65 -4.18 -0.81
C TYR A 79 12.07 -4.16 -1.36
N ASN A 80 12.24 -4.74 -2.55
CA ASN A 80 13.40 -4.60 -3.39
C ASN A 80 12.93 -4.28 -4.82
N PRO A 81 13.26 -3.11 -5.40
CA PRO A 81 12.78 -2.72 -6.72
C PRO A 81 13.29 -3.64 -7.85
N GLN A 82 14.33 -4.45 -7.62
CA GLN A 82 14.83 -5.43 -8.58
C GLN A 82 14.14 -6.81 -8.47
N ALA A 83 13.38 -7.04 -7.40
CA ALA A 83 12.70 -8.30 -7.14
C ALA A 83 11.26 -8.28 -7.69
N LYS A 84 10.72 -9.48 -7.97
CA LYS A 84 9.34 -9.67 -8.45
C LYS A 84 8.44 -10.37 -7.42
N ASP A 85 8.98 -10.66 -6.25
CA ASP A 85 8.37 -11.47 -5.20
C ASP A 85 8.24 -10.69 -3.89
N ASN A 86 8.22 -9.34 -3.96
CA ASN A 86 8.09 -8.48 -2.79
C ASN A 86 6.80 -8.77 -2.02
N GLU A 87 5.65 -8.80 -2.71
CA GLU A 87 4.35 -9.03 -2.08
C GLU A 87 4.25 -10.46 -1.51
N LEU A 88 4.85 -11.45 -2.19
CA LEU A 88 4.94 -12.81 -1.67
C LEU A 88 5.75 -12.86 -0.37
N LYS A 89 6.93 -12.23 -0.36
CA LYS A 89 7.79 -12.18 0.84
C LYS A 89 7.17 -11.36 1.97
N SER A 90 6.45 -10.29 1.64
CA SER A 90 5.64 -9.51 2.58
C SER A 90 4.54 -10.38 3.20
N ALA A 91 3.87 -11.21 2.41
CA ALA A 91 2.83 -12.12 2.87
C ALA A 91 3.38 -13.29 3.72
N GLU A 92 4.57 -13.80 3.37
CA GLU A 92 5.31 -14.79 4.18
C GLU A 92 5.80 -14.19 5.51
N LEU A 93 6.29 -12.94 5.49
CA LEU A 93 6.66 -12.21 6.69
C LEU A 93 5.45 -12.02 7.62
N PHE A 94 4.31 -11.62 7.06
CA PHE A 94 3.05 -11.53 7.78
C PHE A 94 2.72 -12.83 8.51
N GLU A 95 2.63 -13.95 7.76
CA GLU A 95 2.36 -15.27 8.31
C GLU A 95 3.33 -15.63 9.45
N GLN A 96 4.64 -15.43 9.24
CA GLN A 96 5.65 -15.70 10.26
C GLN A 96 5.40 -14.98 11.60
N TYR A 97 4.91 -13.73 11.57
CA TYR A 97 4.75 -12.92 12.78
C TYR A 97 3.40 -13.09 13.48
N VAL A 98 2.35 -13.51 12.79
CA VAL A 98 0.99 -13.49 13.35
C VAL A 98 0.29 -14.85 13.41
N THR A 99 0.84 -15.92 12.81
CA THR A 99 0.19 -17.24 12.79
C THR A 99 -0.12 -17.80 14.18
N ALA A 100 0.67 -17.45 15.20
CA ALA A 100 0.38 -17.89 16.57
C ALA A 100 -0.79 -17.14 17.24
N ASP A 101 -1.12 -15.95 16.73
CA ASP A 101 -2.06 -15.01 17.36
C ASP A 101 -3.42 -14.95 16.62
N LEU A 102 -3.48 -15.41 15.36
CA LEU A 102 -4.66 -15.32 14.51
C LEU A 102 -5.22 -16.70 14.13
N SER A 103 -6.50 -16.73 13.76
CA SER A 103 -7.10 -17.93 13.16
C SER A 103 -6.54 -18.21 11.76
N ASP A 104 -6.46 -19.49 11.37
CA ASP A 104 -6.01 -19.89 10.03
C ASP A 104 -6.77 -19.17 8.91
N GLN A 105 -8.09 -18.99 9.07
CA GLN A 105 -8.93 -18.30 8.10
C GLN A 105 -8.52 -16.83 7.94
N THR A 106 -8.24 -16.13 9.05
CA THR A 106 -7.78 -14.73 9.04
C THR A 106 -6.41 -14.62 8.37
N VAL A 107 -5.48 -15.52 8.69
CA VAL A 107 -4.14 -15.55 8.09
C VAL A 107 -4.21 -15.76 6.58
N ILE A 108 -4.97 -16.78 6.13
CA ILE A 108 -5.14 -17.09 4.70
C ILE A 108 -5.73 -15.88 3.96
N LYS A 109 -6.77 -15.26 4.51
CA LYS A 109 -7.43 -14.09 3.92
C LYS A 109 -6.44 -12.93 3.74
N ILE A 110 -5.77 -12.50 4.80
CA ILE A 110 -4.87 -11.34 4.76
C ILE A 110 -3.64 -11.62 3.88
N LYS A 111 -3.12 -12.85 3.88
CA LYS A 111 -2.05 -13.27 2.96
C LYS A 111 -2.46 -13.11 1.51
N GLN A 112 -3.69 -13.52 1.16
CA GLN A 112 -4.24 -13.34 -0.19
C GLN A 112 -4.42 -11.86 -0.56
N TRP A 113 -4.86 -11.04 0.40
CA TRP A 113 -5.01 -9.60 0.20
C TRP A 113 -3.67 -8.90 -0.05
N ILE A 114 -2.63 -9.23 0.70
CA ILE A 114 -1.27 -8.73 0.46
C ILE A 114 -0.79 -9.14 -0.94
N LEU A 115 -0.97 -10.40 -1.33
CA LEU A 115 -0.58 -10.86 -2.67
C LEU A 115 -1.33 -10.13 -3.81
N ALA A 116 -2.58 -9.72 -3.57
CA ALA A 116 -3.40 -9.04 -4.57
C ALA A 116 -2.89 -7.62 -4.90
N THR A 117 -2.16 -6.96 -3.99
CA THR A 117 -1.56 -5.63 -4.25
C THR A 117 -0.48 -5.66 -5.32
N GLN A 118 0.03 -6.83 -5.72
CA GLN A 118 1.01 -6.91 -6.80
C GLN A 118 0.43 -6.50 -8.16
N LYS A 119 -0.84 -6.84 -8.41
CA LYS A 119 -1.48 -6.72 -9.73
C LYS A 119 -2.68 -5.80 -9.75
N HIS A 120 -3.22 -5.47 -8.58
CA HIS A 120 -4.47 -4.70 -8.42
C HIS A 120 -5.60 -5.23 -9.31
N ALA A 121 -5.67 -6.55 -9.46
CA ALA A 121 -6.70 -7.19 -10.29
C ALA A 121 -8.10 -6.95 -9.72
N THR A 122 -9.10 -6.93 -10.59
CA THR A 122 -10.51 -6.81 -10.17
C THR A 122 -10.91 -7.96 -9.27
N THR A 123 -11.67 -7.65 -8.21
CA THR A 123 -12.20 -8.61 -7.24
C THR A 123 -13.64 -8.27 -6.88
N ASP A 124 -14.40 -9.26 -6.43
CA ASP A 124 -15.77 -9.09 -5.93
C ASP A 124 -15.82 -8.94 -4.38
N GLU A 125 -14.67 -8.95 -3.72
CA GLU A 125 -14.57 -8.77 -2.27
C GLU A 125 -14.41 -7.29 -1.90
N LEU A 126 -15.45 -6.71 -1.30
CA LEU A 126 -15.54 -5.27 -1.02
C LEU A 126 -14.33 -4.71 -0.25
N ASP A 127 -13.93 -5.36 0.84
CA ASP A 127 -12.84 -4.87 1.67
C ASP A 127 -11.49 -4.94 0.93
N LEU A 128 -11.31 -5.93 0.05
CA LEU A 128 -10.15 -6.03 -0.82
C LEU A 128 -10.18 -4.95 -1.92
N GLN A 129 -11.34 -4.63 -2.48
CA GLN A 129 -11.47 -3.50 -3.41
C GLN A 129 -10.99 -2.19 -2.76
N PHE A 130 -11.42 -1.92 -1.53
CA PHE A 130 -10.97 -0.75 -0.77
C PHE A 130 -9.46 -0.78 -0.50
N LEU A 131 -8.90 -1.93 -0.13
CA LEU A 131 -7.45 -2.08 0.08
C LEU A 131 -6.67 -1.70 -1.18
N LEU A 132 -7.06 -2.26 -2.33
CA LEU A 132 -6.41 -2.00 -3.62
C LEU A 132 -6.56 -0.53 -4.05
N ASP A 133 -7.73 0.07 -3.82
CA ASP A 133 -7.98 1.49 -4.11
C ASP A 133 -7.16 2.41 -3.19
N ILE A 134 -7.01 2.07 -1.91
CA ILE A 134 -6.19 2.83 -0.95
C ILE A 134 -4.72 2.83 -1.38
N ASP A 135 -4.18 1.68 -1.79
CA ASP A 135 -2.80 1.56 -2.24
C ASP A 135 -2.54 2.36 -3.54
N LEU A 136 -3.52 2.40 -4.46
CA LEU A 136 -3.45 3.19 -5.69
C LEU A 136 -3.78 4.69 -5.51
N SER A 137 -4.19 5.11 -4.31
CA SER A 137 -4.71 6.46 -4.05
C SER A 137 -3.71 7.59 -4.32
N ILE A 138 -2.41 7.29 -4.32
CA ILE A 138 -1.33 8.24 -4.66
C ILE A 138 -1.54 8.87 -6.04
N LEU A 139 -2.17 8.14 -6.98
CA LEU A 139 -2.46 8.65 -8.32
C LEU A 139 -3.38 9.87 -8.25
N ALA A 140 -4.30 9.91 -7.29
CA ALA A 140 -5.21 11.02 -7.03
C ALA A 140 -4.70 12.04 -6.00
N ALA A 141 -3.44 11.95 -5.55
CA ALA A 141 -2.89 12.91 -4.61
C ALA A 141 -2.86 14.34 -5.20
N SER A 142 -2.60 15.33 -4.33
CA SER A 142 -2.38 16.70 -4.80
C SER A 142 -1.27 16.74 -5.86
N PRO A 143 -1.32 17.67 -6.83
CA PRO A 143 -0.31 17.75 -7.89
C PRO A 143 1.14 17.78 -7.38
N ALA A 144 1.40 18.50 -6.28
CA ALA A 144 2.73 18.58 -5.69
C ALA A 144 3.18 17.23 -5.11
N ARG A 145 2.29 16.51 -4.43
CA ARG A 145 2.58 15.17 -3.88
C ARG A 145 2.76 14.13 -4.98
N PHE A 146 1.99 14.22 -6.07
CA PHE A 146 2.15 13.33 -7.22
C PHE A 146 3.51 13.53 -7.93
N VAL A 147 3.97 14.77 -8.07
CA VAL A 147 5.33 15.05 -8.59
C VAL A 147 6.41 14.50 -7.67
N GLU A 148 6.23 14.62 -6.35
CA GLU A 148 7.15 14.02 -5.38
C GLU A 148 7.17 12.49 -5.51
N TYR A 149 6.00 11.85 -5.65
CA TYR A 149 5.86 10.42 -5.92
C TYR A 149 6.66 9.98 -7.15
N GLU A 150 6.52 10.67 -8.29
CA GLU A 150 7.28 10.33 -9.51
C GLU A 150 8.79 10.41 -9.28
N GLN A 151 9.26 11.44 -8.56
CA GLN A 151 10.68 11.58 -8.21
C GLN A 151 11.16 10.49 -7.25
N GLN A 152 10.30 10.06 -6.30
CA GLN A 152 10.59 8.98 -5.36
C GLN A 152 10.69 7.64 -6.09
N ILE A 153 9.74 7.32 -6.98
CA ILE A 153 9.80 6.11 -7.81
C ILE A 153 11.05 6.13 -8.69
N GLN A 154 11.38 7.25 -9.32
CA GLN A 154 12.60 7.35 -10.13
C GLN A 154 13.87 7.03 -9.34
N LYS A 155 13.94 7.42 -8.05
CA LYS A 155 15.07 7.08 -7.17
C LYS A 155 15.14 5.58 -6.87
N GLU A 156 14.01 4.91 -6.67
CA GLU A 156 13.97 3.46 -6.42
C GLU A 156 14.40 2.65 -7.64
N TYR A 157 14.20 3.19 -8.85
CA TYR A 157 14.60 2.56 -10.11
C TYR A 157 15.87 3.18 -10.73
N VAL A 158 16.72 3.85 -9.95
CA VAL A 158 17.98 4.46 -10.43
C VAL A 158 18.96 3.46 -11.06
N TRP A 159 18.79 2.17 -10.77
CA TRP A 159 19.57 1.06 -11.35
C TRP A 159 19.11 0.68 -12.76
N VAL A 160 17.99 1.21 -13.25
CA VAL A 160 17.49 1.04 -14.63
C VAL A 160 18.07 2.15 -15.50
N GLU A 161 18.52 1.81 -16.72
CA GLU A 161 18.98 2.79 -17.69
C GLU A 161 17.92 3.89 -17.94
N PRO A 162 18.29 5.19 -17.93
CA PRO A 162 17.31 6.29 -17.91
C PRO A 162 16.30 6.27 -19.06
N GLU A 163 16.73 5.91 -20.28
CA GLU A 163 15.85 5.83 -21.45
C GLU A 163 14.84 4.68 -21.31
N LEU A 164 15.30 3.52 -20.82
CA LEU A 164 14.44 2.36 -20.57
C LEU A 164 13.45 2.66 -19.44
N TYR A 165 13.91 3.31 -18.35
CA TYR A 165 13.05 3.75 -17.27
C TYR A 165 11.94 4.66 -17.79
N ALA A 166 12.27 5.68 -18.59
CA ALA A 166 11.29 6.62 -19.12
C ALA A 166 10.20 5.91 -19.96
N VAL A 167 10.59 4.97 -20.83
CA VAL A 167 9.66 4.17 -21.63
C VAL A 167 8.76 3.31 -20.74
N LYS A 168 9.35 2.54 -19.81
CA LYS A 168 8.59 1.63 -18.93
C LYS A 168 7.70 2.35 -17.95
N ARG A 169 8.17 3.47 -17.39
CA ARG A 169 7.35 4.28 -16.49
C ARG A 169 6.15 4.87 -17.21
N LYS A 170 6.34 5.37 -18.44
CA LYS A 170 5.25 5.86 -19.28
C LYS A 170 4.23 4.76 -19.60
N GLU A 171 4.67 3.55 -19.95
CA GLU A 171 3.78 2.40 -20.17
C GLU A 171 2.89 2.12 -18.93
N VAL A 172 3.49 2.13 -17.72
CA VAL A 172 2.75 1.92 -16.45
C VAL A 172 1.71 3.02 -16.21
N LEU A 173 2.08 4.29 -16.37
CA LEU A 173 1.18 5.42 -16.13
C LEU A 173 0.05 5.48 -17.19
N GLN A 174 0.36 5.13 -18.44
CA GLN A 174 -0.63 5.01 -19.50
C GLN A 174 -1.61 3.88 -19.24
N HIS A 175 -1.14 2.74 -18.72
CA HIS A 175 -2.02 1.65 -18.31
C HIS A 175 -3.05 2.14 -17.28
N PHE A 176 -2.63 2.76 -16.18
CA PHE A 176 -3.56 3.34 -15.20
C PHE A 176 -4.47 4.42 -15.78
N TYR A 177 -3.98 5.24 -16.71
CA TYR A 177 -4.81 6.24 -17.38
C TYR A 177 -5.93 5.60 -18.22
N GLN A 178 -5.65 4.47 -18.86
CA GLN A 178 -6.60 3.77 -19.73
C GLN A 178 -7.58 2.86 -18.97
N THR A 179 -7.21 2.37 -17.78
CA THR A 179 -8.10 1.53 -16.94
C THR A 179 -9.38 2.30 -16.58
N GLN A 180 -10.56 1.75 -16.91
CA GLN A 180 -11.85 2.36 -16.64
C GLN A 180 -12.85 1.31 -16.10
N PRO A 181 -13.39 1.49 -14.89
CA PRO A 181 -12.99 2.50 -13.89
C PRO A 181 -11.56 2.26 -13.39
N LEU A 182 -10.82 3.31 -13.00
CA LEU A 182 -9.48 3.16 -12.40
C LEU A 182 -9.55 2.50 -11.02
N TYR A 183 -10.52 2.94 -10.23
CA TYR A 183 -10.75 2.44 -8.87
C TYR A 183 -11.94 1.48 -8.87
N GLN A 184 -11.91 0.48 -8.00
CA GLN A 184 -12.92 -0.58 -7.97
C GLN A 184 -14.18 -0.17 -7.19
N THR A 185 -14.04 0.67 -6.18
CA THR A 185 -15.16 1.12 -5.33
C THR A 185 -15.79 2.43 -5.82
N GLU A 186 -17.11 2.55 -5.66
CA GLU A 186 -17.83 3.79 -6.01
C GLU A 186 -17.31 5.02 -5.25
N TYR A 187 -16.89 4.84 -3.99
CA TYR A 187 -16.31 5.93 -3.19
C TYR A 187 -15.07 6.51 -3.86
N PHE A 188 -14.12 5.67 -4.30
CA PHE A 188 -12.91 6.15 -4.95
C PHE A 188 -13.16 6.64 -6.38
N GLN A 189 -14.07 6.02 -7.12
CA GLN A 189 -14.49 6.51 -8.44
C GLN A 189 -15.02 7.95 -8.35
N GLN A 190 -15.87 8.24 -7.36
CA GLN A 190 -16.49 9.56 -7.20
C GLN A 190 -15.51 10.61 -6.65
N ASN A 191 -14.65 10.24 -5.69
CA ASN A 191 -13.84 11.21 -4.95
C ASN A 191 -12.39 11.34 -5.46
N PHE A 192 -11.86 10.34 -6.17
CA PHE A 192 -10.42 10.26 -6.51
C PHE A 192 -10.18 10.17 -8.02
N GLU A 193 -11.06 9.52 -8.79
CA GLU A 193 -10.77 9.19 -10.18
C GLU A 193 -10.47 10.40 -11.07
N LEU A 194 -11.25 11.48 -10.94
CA LEU A 194 -11.01 12.70 -11.72
C LEU A 194 -9.60 13.27 -11.47
N GLN A 195 -9.18 13.37 -10.21
CA GLN A 195 -7.85 13.88 -9.86
C GLN A 195 -6.75 12.92 -10.33
N ALA A 196 -6.95 11.60 -10.22
CA ALA A 196 -6.02 10.61 -10.73
C ALA A 196 -5.80 10.74 -12.23
N LYS A 197 -6.89 10.81 -13.01
CA LYS A 197 -6.80 10.98 -14.47
C LYS A 197 -6.12 12.30 -14.85
N GLN A 198 -6.34 13.38 -14.10
CA GLN A 198 -5.65 14.65 -14.32
C GLN A 198 -4.14 14.55 -14.07
N ASN A 199 -3.72 13.88 -12.99
CA ASN A 199 -2.31 13.68 -12.68
C ASN A 199 -1.63 12.80 -13.74
N LEU A 200 -2.25 11.66 -14.07
CA LEU A 200 -1.75 10.72 -15.07
C LEU A 200 -1.65 11.34 -16.48
N ASN A 201 -2.57 12.24 -16.85
CA ASN A 201 -2.52 12.92 -18.14
C ASN A 201 -1.37 13.93 -18.27
N ARG A 202 -0.83 14.45 -17.15
CA ARG A 202 0.28 15.44 -17.16
C ARG A 202 1.64 14.82 -17.43
N VAL A 203 1.75 13.51 -17.25
CA VAL A 203 3.01 12.75 -17.31
C VAL A 203 3.03 11.76 -18.48
N GLN A 204 2.08 11.88 -19.42
CA GLN A 204 2.07 11.15 -20.68
C GLN A 204 3.12 11.66 -21.67
#